data_AF-A0A101EPG4-F1
#
_entry.id   AF-A0A101EPG4-F1
#
_cell.length_a   1.000
_cell.length_b   1.000
_cell.length_c   1.000
_cell.angle_alpha   90.00
_cell.angle_beta   90.00
_cell.angle_gamma   90.00
#
_symmetry.space_group_name_H-M   'P 1'
#
loop_
_entity.id
_entity.type
_entity.pdbx_description
1 polymer ?
#
loop_
_entity_poly.entity_id
_entity_poly.type
_entity_poly.pdbx_seq_one_letter_code
_entity_poly.pdbx_strand_id
1 'polypeptide(L)'
;LTLAQDFVKAARARGLKERVILFRYALKNALVPIFTMMGLQFALLLGGAVLTETTFSWPGLGSYLVMKIRYRDFPAIQGTVVFFALIVVVISILVDVINALIDPRVRY
;
A
#
# COMPACT_ATOMS: atom_id res chain seq x y z
N LEU A 1 -9.80 -22.72 3.70
CA LEU A 1 -8.68 -23.66 3.89
C LEU A 1 -8.60 -24.76 2.83
N THR A 2 -9.69 -25.10 2.14
CA THR A 2 -9.73 -26.16 1.11
C THR A 2 -9.13 -25.76 -0.24
N LEU A 3 -9.37 -24.52 -0.72
CA LEU A 3 -8.85 -24.09 -2.03
C LEU A 3 -7.32 -24.05 -2.12
N ALA A 4 -6.63 -23.65 -1.05
CA ALA A 4 -5.17 -23.60 -1.03
C ALA A 4 -4.52 -24.98 -1.21
N GLN A 5 -5.15 -26.06 -0.72
CA GLN A 5 -4.65 -27.43 -0.88
C GLN A 5 -4.80 -27.95 -2.31
N ASP A 6 -5.88 -27.60 -3.01
CA ASP A 6 -6.11 -28.05 -4.39
C ASP A 6 -5.21 -27.31 -5.39
N PHE A 7 -4.94 -26.01 -5.16
CA PHE A 7 -3.98 -25.25 -5.98
C PHE A 7 -2.56 -25.80 -5.87
N VAL A 8 -2.14 -26.22 -4.67
CA VAL A 8 -0.82 -26.79 -4.42
C VAL A 8 -0.67 -28.16 -5.12
N LYS A 9 -1.70 -29.02 -5.06
CA LYS A 9 -1.71 -30.31 -5.77
C LYS A 9 -1.69 -30.15 -7.30
N ALA A 10 -2.43 -29.19 -7.86
CA ALA A 10 -2.45 -28.92 -9.30
C ALA A 10 -1.13 -28.32 -9.80
N ALA A 11 -0.48 -27.45 -9.01
CA ALA A 11 0.82 -26.87 -9.31
C ALA A 11 1.95 -27.92 -9.34
N ARG A 12 1.90 -28.90 -8.42
CA ARG A 12 2.84 -30.02 -8.35
C ARG A 12 2.73 -30.95 -9.56
N ALA A 13 1.51 -31.21 -10.05
CA ALA A 13 1.26 -32.03 -11.24
C ALA A 13 1.80 -31.41 -12.54
N ARG A 14 2.02 -30.08 -12.57
CA ARG A 14 2.61 -29.36 -13.72
C ARG A 14 4.14 -29.15 -13.63
N GLY A 15 4.81 -29.65 -12.59
CA GLY A 15 6.27 -29.56 -12.44
C GLY A 15 6.82 -28.17 -12.09
N LEU A 16 5.96 -27.21 -11.70
CA LEU A 16 6.40 -25.90 -11.23
C LEU A 16 6.70 -25.94 -9.73
N LYS A 17 7.86 -25.38 -9.32
CA LYS A 17 8.25 -25.25 -7.91
C LYS A 17 7.19 -24.44 -7.15
N GLU A 18 6.45 -25.10 -6.24
CA GLU A 18 5.39 -24.52 -5.38
C GLU A 18 5.79 -23.19 -4.74
N ARG A 19 7.06 -23.04 -4.33
CA ARG A 19 7.59 -21.81 -3.71
C ARG A 19 7.50 -20.59 -4.64
N VAL A 20 7.73 -20.75 -5.95
CA VAL A 20 7.70 -19.63 -6.90
C VAL A 20 6.27 -19.20 -7.17
N ILE A 21 5.33 -20.14 -7.25
CA ILE A 21 3.90 -19.83 -7.45
C ILE A 21 3.34 -19.14 -6.20
N LEU A 22 3.63 -19.65 -5.00
CA LEU A 22 3.13 -19.07 -3.76
C LEU A 22 3.68 -17.65 -3.56
N PHE A 23 4.99 -17.44 -3.69
CA PHE A 23 5.59 -16.10 -3.51
C PHE A 23 5.22 -15.13 -4.64
N ARG A 24 4.99 -15.57 -5.88
CA ARG A 24 4.71 -14.65 -7.00
C ARG A 24 3.22 -14.32 -7.14
N TYR A 25 2.34 -15.32 -7.02
CA TYR A 25 0.89 -15.10 -7.18
C TYR A 25 0.23 -14.67 -5.88
N ALA A 26 0.60 -15.25 -4.73
CA ALA A 26 -0.03 -14.86 -3.47
C ALA A 26 0.43 -13.47 -3.04
N LEU A 27 1.69 -13.07 -3.30
CA LEU A 27 2.19 -11.76 -2.93
C LEU A 27 1.57 -10.66 -3.81
N LYS A 28 1.53 -10.81 -5.14
CA LYS A 28 0.84 -9.86 -6.03
C LYS A 28 -0.64 -9.68 -5.68
N ASN A 29 -1.36 -10.77 -5.42
CA ASN A 29 -2.78 -10.70 -5.04
C ASN A 29 -3.00 -10.24 -3.59
N ALA A 30 -2.04 -10.42 -2.69
CA ALA A 30 -2.11 -9.91 -1.32
C ALA A 30 -1.72 -8.43 -1.21
N LEU A 31 -0.89 -7.92 -2.11
CA LEU A 31 -0.43 -6.53 -2.08
C LEU A 31 -1.56 -5.53 -2.36
N VAL A 32 -2.48 -5.84 -3.28
CA VAL A 32 -3.65 -5.00 -3.56
C VAL A 32 -4.50 -4.72 -2.30
N PRO A 33 -4.93 -5.74 -1.54
CA PRO A 33 -5.64 -5.51 -0.28
C PRO A 33 -4.74 -4.89 0.80
N ILE A 34 -3.44 -5.21 0.86
CA ILE A 34 -2.51 -4.58 1.82
C ILE A 34 -2.44 -3.06 1.59
N PHE A 35 -2.27 -2.60 0.35
CA PHE A 35 -2.24 -1.15 0.06
C PHE A 35 -3.56 -0.47 0.41
N THR A 36 -4.69 -1.11 0.12
CA THR A 36 -6.01 -0.59 0.49
C THR A 36 -6.16 -0.47 2.01
N MET A 37 -5.73 -1.51 2.76
CA MET A 37 -5.75 -1.49 4.23
C MET A 37 -4.77 -0.48 4.81
N MET A 38 -3.57 -0.34 4.24
CA MET A 38 -2.59 0.66 4.64
C MET A 38 -3.12 2.08 4.46
N GLY A 39 -3.84 2.37 3.36
CA GLY A 39 -4.47 3.67 3.16
C GLY A 39 -5.47 4.01 4.26
N LEU A 40 -6.30 3.03 4.66
CA LEU A 40 -7.24 3.18 5.76
C LEU A 40 -6.51 3.39 7.10
N GLN A 41 -5.48 2.59 7.36
CA GLN A 41 -4.67 2.69 8.58
C GLN A 41 -3.97 4.05 8.66
N PHE A 42 -3.47 4.55 7.53
CA PHE A 42 -2.80 5.83 7.42
C PHE A 42 -3.76 7.00 7.67
N ALA A 43 -5.01 6.92 7.18
CA ALA A 43 -6.04 7.91 7.49
C ALA A 43 -6.36 7.97 9.00
N LEU A 44 -6.45 6.80 9.65
CA LEU A 44 -6.64 6.72 11.10
C LEU A 44 -5.44 7.32 11.86
N LEU A 45 -4.22 7.00 11.42
CA LEU A 45 -2.99 7.53 12.01
C LEU A 45 -2.86 9.04 11.81
N LEU A 46 -3.24 9.59 10.65
CA LEU A 46 -3.28 11.03 10.41
C LEU A 46 -4.25 11.72 11.38
N GLY A 47 -5.43 11.14 11.64
CA GLY A 47 -6.37 11.68 12.63
C GLY A 47 -5.78 11.70 14.05
N GLY A 48 -5.09 10.64 14.45
CA GLY A 48 -4.36 10.60 15.72
C GLY A 48 -3.16 11.56 15.78
N ALA A 49 -2.44 11.69 14.67
CA ALA A 49 -1.29 12.58 14.54
C ALA A 49 -1.70 14.04 14.71
N VAL A 50 -2.83 14.47 14.13
CA VAL A 50 -3.39 15.81 14.34
C VAL A 50 -3.62 16.09 15.83
N LEU A 51 -4.25 15.14 16.55
CA LEU A 51 -4.51 15.31 17.99
C LEU A 51 -3.21 15.50 18.76
N THR A 52 -2.18 14.70 18.48
CA THR A 52 -0.87 14.84 19.11
C THR A 52 -0.16 16.13 18.70
N GLU A 53 -0.21 16.53 17.42
CA GLU A 53 0.38 17.79 16.93
C GLU A 53 -0.26 19.01 17.59
N THR A 54 -1.59 19.02 17.74
CA THR A 54 -2.30 20.10 18.45
C THR A 54 -2.02 20.13 19.95
N THR A 55 -1.86 18.97 20.58
CA THR A 55 -1.61 18.88 22.02
C THR A 55 -0.18 19.30 22.36
N PHE A 56 0.80 18.90 21.54
CA PHE A 56 2.22 19.21 21.73
C PHE A 56 2.67 20.49 20.99
N SER A 57 1.76 21.21 20.34
CA SER A 57 2.06 22.40 19.51
C SER A 57 3.16 22.17 18.47
N TRP A 58 3.27 20.95 17.95
CA TRP A 58 4.27 20.58 16.95
C TRP A 58 3.69 20.83 15.55
N PRO A 59 4.29 21.71 14.73
CA PRO A 59 3.78 21.97 13.38
C PRO A 59 4.02 20.76 12.49
N GLY A 60 2.94 20.09 12.09
CA GLY A 60 2.98 18.94 11.20
C GLY A 60 2.01 19.04 10.02
N LEU A 61 2.11 18.08 9.10
CA LEU A 61 1.30 18.08 7.88
C LEU A 61 -0.18 17.81 8.18
N GLY A 62 -0.50 17.08 9.25
CA GLY A 62 -1.88 16.79 9.64
C GLY A 62 -2.60 18.04 10.13
N SER A 63 -2.01 18.73 11.11
CA SER A 63 -2.52 19.99 11.66
C SER A 63 -2.59 21.09 10.58
N TYR A 64 -1.63 21.15 9.66
CA TYR A 64 -1.68 22.04 8.49
C TYR A 64 -2.90 21.77 7.61
N LEU A 65 -3.17 20.50 7.27
CA LEU A 65 -4.31 20.10 6.43
C LEU A 65 -5.64 20.45 7.11
N VAL A 66 -5.78 20.16 8.41
CA VAL A 66 -6.99 20.49 9.20
C VAL A 66 -7.21 22.00 9.31
N MET A 67 -6.14 22.78 9.51
CA MET A 67 -6.23 24.23 9.53
C MET A 67 -6.68 24.76 8.16
N LYS A 68 -6.12 24.26 7.06
CA LYS A 68 -6.52 24.63 5.70
C LYS A 68 -7.94 24.21 5.34
N ILE A 69 -8.42 23.07 5.84
CA ILE A 69 -9.84 22.67 5.79
C ILE A 69 -10.72 23.72 6.48
N ARG A 70 -10.34 24.17 7.68
CA ARG A 70 -11.09 25.18 8.44
C ARG A 70 -11.11 26.53 7.70
N TYR A 71 -10.02 26.93 7.06
CA TYR A 71 -9.95 28.13 6.21
C TYR A 71 -10.55 27.95 4.80
N ARG A 72 -11.09 26.76 4.48
CA ARG A 72 -11.64 26.39 3.15
C ARG A 72 -10.69 26.67 1.99
N ASP A 73 -9.39 26.54 2.24
CA ASP A 73 -8.34 26.70 1.24
C ASP A 73 -8.21 25.39 0.43
N PHE A 74 -9.14 25.19 -0.51
CA PHE A 74 -9.20 23.99 -1.35
C PHE A 74 -7.91 23.70 -2.13
N PRO A 75 -7.18 24.69 -2.69
CA PRO A 75 -5.90 24.46 -3.34
C PRO A 75 -4.86 23.79 -2.42
N ALA A 76 -4.73 24.28 -1.18
CA ALA A 76 -3.78 23.70 -0.22
C ALA A 76 -4.17 22.26 0.19
N ILE A 77 -5.47 22.00 0.37
CA ILE A 77 -5.98 20.67 0.70
C ILE A 77 -5.70 19.69 -0.45
N GLN A 78 -6.05 20.07 -1.68
CA GLN A 78 -5.81 19.24 -2.87
C GLN A 78 -4.32 18.99 -3.08
N GLY A 79 -3.46 20.01 -2.93
CA GLY A 79 -2.01 19.84 -3.04
C GLY A 79 -1.46 18.82 -2.04
N THR A 80 -1.94 18.86 -0.80
CA THR A 80 -1.52 17.90 0.23
C THR A 80 -2.02 16.49 -0.08
N VAL A 81 -3.26 16.34 -0.54
CA VAL A 81 -3.82 15.03 -0.95
C VAL A 81 -3.07 14.45 -2.15
N VAL A 82 -2.78 15.26 -3.17
CA VAL A 82 -2.02 14.84 -4.36
C VAL A 82 -0.60 14.41 -3.96
N PHE A 83 0.05 15.13 -3.05
CA PHE A 83 1.37 14.75 -2.53
C PHE A 83 1.35 13.37 -1.88
N PHE A 84 0.38 13.08 -1.00
CA PHE A 84 0.22 11.75 -0.41
C PHE A 84 -0.10 10.68 -1.46
N ALA A 85 -0.99 10.98 -2.41
CA ALA A 85 -1.32 10.04 -3.49
C ALA A 85 -0.09 9.69 -4.33
N LEU A 86 0.78 10.67 -4.60
CA LEU A 86 2.01 10.46 -5.36
C LEU A 86 2.99 9.54 -4.62
N ILE A 87 3.14 9.71 -3.30
CA ILE A 87 3.94 8.78 -2.46
C ILE A 87 3.39 7.37 -2.55
N VAL A 88 2.07 7.19 -2.42
CA VAL A 88 1.43 5.87 -2.50
C VAL A 88 1.70 5.22 -3.85
N VAL A 89 1.52 5.96 -4.95
CA VAL A 89 1.79 5.46 -6.31
C VAL A 89 3.26 5.06 -6.47
N VAL A 90 4.20 5.86 -5.97
CA VAL A 90 5.63 5.53 -6.03
C VAL A 90 5.93 4.22 -5.28
N ILE A 91 5.38 4.05 -4.08
CA ILE A 91 5.56 2.82 -3.29
C ILE A 91 4.92 1.63 -4.02
N SER A 92 3.73 1.78 -4.59
CA SER A 92 3.09 0.73 -5.38
C SER A 92 3.94 0.30 -6.57
N ILE A 93 4.50 1.26 -7.32
CA ILE A 93 5.40 0.97 -8.44
C ILE A 93 6.68 0.29 -7.96
N LEU A 94 7.30 0.76 -6.87
CA LEU A 94 8.49 0.12 -6.30
C LEU A 94 8.21 -1.34 -5.93
N VAL A 95 7.07 -1.61 -5.31
CA VAL A 95 6.64 -2.97 -4.99
C VAL A 95 6.45 -3.80 -6.25
N ASP A 96 5.79 -3.27 -7.28
CA ASP A 96 5.63 -3.98 -8.55
C ASP A 96 6.97 -4.29 -9.22
N VAL A 97 7.93 -3.36 -9.19
CA VAL A 97 9.29 -3.54 -9.72
C VAL A 97 10.07 -4.59 -8.93
N ILE A 98 10.03 -4.55 -7.59
CA ILE A 98 10.67 -5.57 -6.75
C ILE A 98 10.08 -6.95 -7.06
N ASN A 99 8.77 -7.06 -7.24
CA ASN A 99 8.13 -8.30 -7.64
C ASN A 99 8.57 -8.76 -9.04
N ALA A 100 8.68 -7.84 -10.01
CA ALA A 100 9.16 -8.14 -11.35
C ALA A 100 10.63 -8.61 -11.36
N LEU A 101 11.47 -8.11 -10.44
CA LEU A 101 12.87 -8.50 -10.30
C LEU A 101 13.04 -9.85 -9.58
N ILE A 102 12.20 -10.16 -8.60
CA ILE A 102 12.21 -11.45 -7.87
C ILE A 102 11.78 -12.61 -8.78
N ASP A 103 11.12 -12.30 -9.89
CA ASP A 103 10.57 -13.24 -10.83
C ASP A 103 11.60 -13.80 -11.84
N PRO A 104 12.11 -15.04 -11.66
CA PRO A 104 13.22 -15.57 -12.46
C PRO A 104 12.78 -16.23 -13.77
N ARG A 105 11.50 -16.10 -14.19
CA ARG A 105 10.93 -16.84 -15.34
C ARG A 105 10.25 -15.97 -16.40
N VAL A 106 10.60 -14.69 -16.50
CA VAL A 106 10.37 -13.91 -17.76
C VAL A 106 11.40 -14.30 -18.83
N ARG A 107 12.42 -15.09 -18.49
CA ARG A 107 13.25 -15.78 -19.48
C ARG A 107 12.62 -17.15 -19.76
N TYR A 108 12.22 -17.34 -21.01
CA TYR A 108 11.81 -18.59 -21.65
C TYR A 108 12.59 -19.82 -21.16
#